data_AF-A0A1Q4GM02-F1
#
_entry.id   AF-A0A1Q4GM02-F1
#
_cell.length_a   1.000
_cell.length_b   1.000
_cell.length_c   1.000
_cell.angle_alpha   90.00
_cell.angle_beta   90.00
_cell.angle_gamma   90.00
#
_symmetry.space_group_name_H-M   'P 1'
#
loop_
_entity.id
_entity.type
_entity.pdbx_description
1 polymer ?
#
loop_
_entity_poly.entity_id
_entity_poly.type
_entity_poly.pdbx_seq_one_letter_code
_entity_poly.pdbx_strand_id
1 'polypeptide(L)'
;MLNRYSLIRASGWAGLVLLLGIYAQMGPGALQKVSLLLVIGGFAIAGLNWYEHRGGRSPSFLFLVFGCIFLCGRAFPSLVGDESQLAKIGFGNEYYVADETVFEYAWLVLASFFFVHFGSLIPQATRNIPKTSTRAARIYFIFFVLFLPLYLYKNISYLSYVMSSGGYLAIYQDSEFVEGVGLPIRAGALLCMAAFTLYFFHETNRRRARWSLLLFIVIFSSELLIGLRGKFFVVVLAFLFFYKIRFGGKFSLRGMLGLFVAIFILAIAIEIIRQGGSSIEGSFLMGFFVQQGVTAGVNLVVLDDLQYFADNAGEYLVRQFMVPFYAQPEVEQGWFLANDVSMLVMPAAYTLGFGTGSSYLAELVLLGSWAGVFIGSLSIGWMLSTLRRFHYGVMGALSFWVVCGLIYYPRTMLHDPIHNLMRYALPILFVAGCGWLVQRMMHQRAR
;
A
#
# COMPACT_ATOMS: atom_id res chain seq x y z
N MET A 1 20.22 5.49 21.98
CA MET A 1 20.68 6.80 21.48
C MET A 1 20.72 6.77 19.95
N LEU A 2 20.24 7.82 19.29
CA LEU A 2 20.34 7.97 17.82
C LEU A 2 21.82 8.03 17.42
N ASN A 3 22.19 7.38 16.32
CA ASN A 3 23.53 7.52 15.78
C ASN A 3 23.71 8.96 15.28
N ARG A 4 24.63 9.73 15.89
CA ARG A 4 24.90 11.14 15.54
C ARG A 4 25.17 11.30 14.03
N TYR A 5 25.85 10.34 13.40
CA TYR A 5 26.12 10.38 11.96
C TYR A 5 24.86 10.23 11.11
N SER A 6 23.92 9.38 11.50
CA SER A 6 22.65 9.22 10.78
C SER A 6 21.79 10.48 10.88
N LEU A 7 21.82 11.16 12.03
CA LEU A 7 21.16 12.47 12.21
C LEU A 7 21.79 13.55 11.34
N ILE A 8 23.12 13.69 11.36
CA ILE A 8 23.82 14.69 10.54
C ILE A 8 23.54 14.47 9.05
N ARG A 9 23.53 13.22 8.58
CA ARG A 9 23.19 12.90 7.19
C ARG A 9 21.74 13.24 6.86
N ALA A 10 20.79 12.88 7.71
CA ALA A 10 19.39 13.22 7.50
C ALA A 10 19.18 14.74 7.44
N SER A 11 19.76 15.49 8.38
CA SER A 11 19.70 16.96 8.42
C SER A 11 20.39 17.61 7.22
N GLY A 12 21.56 17.11 6.79
CA GLY A 12 22.26 17.60 5.61
C GLY A 12 21.45 17.39 4.33
N TRP A 13 20.76 16.26 4.21
CA TRP A 13 19.83 15.99 3.10
C TRP A 13 18.62 16.92 3.12
N ALA A 14 18.00 17.14 4.29
CA ALA A 14 16.90 18.09 4.41
C ALA A 14 17.33 19.49 3.96
N GLY A 15 18.51 19.95 4.41
CA GLY A 15 19.06 21.23 3.97
C GLY A 15 19.28 21.30 2.46
N LEU A 16 19.83 20.24 1.85
CA LEU A 16 20.06 20.19 0.40
C LEU A 16 18.74 20.22 -0.38
N VAL A 17 17.74 19.43 0.03
CA VAL A 17 16.42 19.39 -0.64
C VAL A 17 15.73 20.76 -0.53
N LEU A 18 15.80 21.42 0.64
CA LEU A 18 15.28 22.77 0.83
C LEU A 18 15.97 23.79 -0.09
N LEU A 19 17.30 23.78 -0.15
CA LEU A 19 18.05 24.68 -1.03
C LEU A 19 17.72 24.44 -2.51
N LEU A 20 17.64 23.19 -2.94
CA LEU A 20 17.32 22.82 -4.32
C LEU A 20 15.88 23.19 -4.69
N GLY A 21 14.92 23.11 -3.77
CA GLY A 21 13.56 23.52 -4.07
C GLY A 21 13.34 25.02 -4.06
N ILE A 22 14.05 25.77 -3.20
CA ILE A 22 14.09 27.24 -3.32
C ILE A 22 14.64 27.63 -4.70
N TYR A 23 15.72 26.97 -5.14
CA TYR A 23 16.26 27.18 -6.49
C TYR A 23 15.28 26.76 -7.60
N ALA A 24 14.57 25.64 -7.43
CA ALA A 24 13.62 25.14 -8.42
C ALA A 24 12.43 26.08 -8.64
N GLN A 25 12.02 26.82 -7.61
CA GLN A 25 10.97 27.84 -7.71
C GLN A 25 11.44 29.12 -8.43
N MET A 26 12.74 29.31 -8.62
CA MET A 26 13.28 30.51 -9.28
C MET A 26 13.42 30.30 -10.80
N GLY A 27 12.75 31.14 -11.58
CA GLY A 27 12.93 31.29 -13.03
C GLY A 27 12.00 30.44 -13.90
N PRO A 28 12.17 30.50 -15.23
CA PRO A 28 11.33 29.77 -16.18
C PRO A 28 11.43 28.25 -15.98
N GLY A 29 10.32 27.54 -16.26
CA GLY A 29 10.23 26.09 -16.10
C GLY A 29 10.16 25.60 -14.65
N ALA A 30 9.71 26.46 -13.72
CA ALA A 30 9.66 26.14 -12.29
C ALA A 30 8.87 24.84 -12.00
N LEU A 31 7.72 24.63 -12.65
CA LEU A 31 6.91 23.42 -12.51
C LEU A 31 7.72 22.15 -12.89
N GLN A 32 8.46 22.18 -13.99
CA GLN A 32 9.28 21.06 -14.43
C GLN A 32 10.44 20.79 -13.45
N LYS A 33 11.10 21.85 -12.96
CA LYS A 33 12.17 21.74 -11.95
C LYS A 33 11.66 21.15 -10.63
N VAL A 34 10.46 21.53 -10.21
CA VAL A 34 9.86 21.03 -8.96
C VAL A 34 9.39 19.59 -9.11
N SER A 35 8.82 19.21 -10.26
CA SER A 35 8.54 17.81 -10.57
C SER A 35 9.81 16.95 -10.57
N LEU A 36 10.89 17.46 -11.14
CA LEU A 36 12.20 16.78 -11.13
C LEU A 36 12.72 16.62 -9.70
N LEU A 37 12.65 17.68 -8.89
CA LEU A 37 13.04 17.66 -7.49
C LEU A 37 12.21 16.65 -6.69
N LEU A 38 10.91 16.60 -6.91
CA LEU A 38 10.01 15.68 -6.23
C LEU A 38 10.42 14.22 -6.47
N VAL A 39 10.68 13.86 -7.74
CA VAL A 39 11.08 12.50 -8.10
C VAL A 39 12.49 12.18 -7.59
N ILE A 40 13.48 13.02 -7.87
CA ILE A 40 14.88 12.79 -7.45
C ILE A 40 14.99 12.80 -5.93
N GLY A 41 14.40 13.78 -5.27
CA GLY A 41 14.37 13.92 -3.82
C GLY A 41 13.68 12.72 -3.15
N GLY A 42 12.56 12.27 -3.69
CA GLY A 42 11.86 11.08 -3.19
C GLY A 42 12.72 9.82 -3.25
N PHE A 43 13.32 9.52 -4.41
CA PHE A 43 14.21 8.37 -4.55
C PHE A 43 15.49 8.49 -3.73
N ALA A 44 16.03 9.70 -3.57
CA ALA A 44 17.19 9.94 -2.72
C ALA A 44 16.89 9.62 -1.25
N ILE A 45 15.74 10.06 -0.72
CA ILE A 45 15.30 9.73 0.64
C ILE A 45 15.06 8.23 0.79
N ALA A 46 14.43 7.58 -0.20
CA ALA A 46 14.27 6.12 -0.21
C ALA A 46 15.62 5.38 -0.19
N GLY A 47 16.59 5.84 -0.99
CA GLY A 47 17.95 5.32 -1.03
C GLY A 47 18.72 5.51 0.28
N LEU A 48 18.58 6.68 0.91
CA LEU A 48 19.14 6.97 2.22
C LEU A 48 18.52 6.05 3.29
N ASN A 49 17.20 5.88 3.27
CA ASN A 49 16.50 4.96 4.17
C ASN A 49 17.00 3.51 3.99
N TRP A 50 17.16 3.08 2.74
CA TRP A 50 17.70 1.76 2.41
C TRP A 50 19.10 1.56 3.00
N TYR A 51 19.97 2.56 2.85
CA TYR A 51 21.35 2.54 3.33
C TYR A 51 21.42 2.49 4.87
N GLU A 52 20.72 3.41 5.56
CA GLU A 52 20.71 3.48 7.04
C GLU A 52 20.15 2.20 7.67
N HIS A 53 19.16 1.57 7.03
CA HIS A 53 18.61 0.27 7.45
C HIS A 53 19.37 -0.93 6.87
N ARG A 54 20.66 -0.77 6.55
CA ARG A 54 21.61 -1.83 6.16
C ARG A 54 21.12 -2.72 5.01
N GLY A 55 20.54 -2.11 3.99
CA GLY A 55 20.03 -2.79 2.81
C GLY A 55 18.53 -3.04 2.86
N GLY A 56 17.76 -2.01 3.25
CA GLY A 56 16.30 -2.05 3.21
C GLY A 56 15.68 -3.04 4.20
N ARG A 57 16.26 -3.19 5.39
CA ARG A 57 15.69 -4.07 6.43
C ARG A 57 14.54 -3.44 7.21
N SER A 58 14.09 -2.23 6.85
CA SER A 58 12.94 -1.56 7.46
C SER A 58 11.80 -1.46 6.44
N PRO A 59 10.54 -1.69 6.84
CA PRO A 59 9.42 -1.59 5.92
C PRO A 59 9.15 -0.13 5.51
N SER A 60 9.73 0.85 6.23
CA SER A 60 9.80 2.26 5.81
C SER A 60 10.41 2.42 4.42
N PHE A 61 11.35 1.54 4.02
CA PHE A 61 11.90 1.58 2.67
C PHE A 61 10.83 1.26 1.62
N LEU A 62 10.01 0.24 1.85
CA LEU A 62 8.91 -0.11 0.94
C LEU A 62 7.87 1.00 0.88
N PHE A 63 7.52 1.59 2.03
CA PHE A 63 6.64 2.76 2.09
C PHE A 63 7.16 3.88 1.19
N LEU A 64 8.44 4.25 1.32
CA LEU A 64 9.02 5.36 0.54
C LEU A 64 9.06 5.05 -0.96
N VAL A 65 9.32 3.79 -1.33
CA VAL A 65 9.28 3.35 -2.73
C VAL A 65 7.85 3.44 -3.29
N PHE A 66 6.84 2.97 -2.54
CA PHE A 66 5.45 3.14 -2.93
C PHE A 66 5.05 4.61 -2.99
N GLY A 67 5.56 5.43 -2.07
CA GLY A 67 5.41 6.88 -2.10
C GLY A 67 5.94 7.49 -3.38
N CYS A 68 7.15 7.11 -3.81
CA CYS A 68 7.71 7.58 -5.07
C CYS A 68 6.82 7.19 -6.26
N ILE A 69 6.25 5.98 -6.26
CA ILE A 69 5.40 5.51 -7.37
C ILE A 69 4.04 6.23 -7.38
N PHE A 70 3.36 6.32 -6.23
CA PHE A 70 1.97 6.81 -6.16
C PHE A 70 1.83 8.31 -5.97
N LEU A 71 2.76 8.95 -5.23
CA LEU A 71 2.72 10.41 -5.01
C LEU A 71 3.56 11.15 -6.05
N CYS A 72 4.69 10.58 -6.49
CA CYS A 72 5.51 11.23 -7.53
C CYS A 72 5.15 10.76 -8.95
N GLY A 73 4.18 9.85 -9.11
CA GLY A 73 3.84 9.19 -10.37
C GLY A 73 3.60 10.15 -11.55
N ARG A 74 2.84 11.22 -11.34
CA ARG A 74 2.55 12.25 -12.37
C ARG A 74 3.70 13.24 -12.61
N ALA A 75 4.74 13.20 -11.78
CA ALA A 75 5.95 13.99 -11.93
C ALA A 75 7.02 13.30 -12.79
N PHE A 76 6.96 11.98 -12.98
CA PHE A 76 7.89 11.23 -13.82
C PHE A 76 8.08 11.75 -15.26
N PRO A 77 7.05 12.25 -15.98
CA PRO A 77 7.22 12.85 -17.32
C PRO A 77 8.38 13.85 -17.40
N SER A 78 8.55 14.64 -16.35
CA SER A 78 9.62 15.64 -16.29
C SER A 78 11.04 15.06 -16.37
N LEU A 79 11.25 13.77 -16.04
CA LEU A 79 12.56 13.12 -16.13
C LEU A 79 13.02 12.86 -17.57
N VAL A 80 12.07 12.69 -18.49
CA VAL A 80 12.35 12.37 -19.91
C VAL A 80 12.22 13.60 -20.81
N GLY A 81 12.02 14.78 -20.22
CA GLY A 81 11.85 16.04 -20.95
C GLY A 81 10.40 16.35 -21.32
N ASP A 82 9.44 15.49 -20.95
CA ASP A 82 8.02 15.73 -21.19
C ASP A 82 7.43 16.71 -20.17
N GLU A 83 6.29 17.32 -20.51
CA GLU A 83 5.53 18.20 -19.61
C GLU A 83 5.05 17.45 -18.37
N SER A 84 5.19 18.10 -17.21
CA SER A 84 4.66 17.55 -15.96
C SER A 84 3.15 17.41 -16.01
N GLN A 85 2.65 16.26 -15.55
CA GLN A 85 1.22 15.96 -15.49
C GLN A 85 0.65 16.20 -14.08
N LEU A 86 1.36 16.92 -13.20
CA LEU A 86 0.89 17.20 -11.85
C LEU A 86 -0.31 18.15 -11.86
N ALA A 87 -0.27 19.24 -12.63
CA ALA A 87 -1.33 20.24 -12.64
C ALA A 87 -2.65 19.77 -13.28
N LYS A 88 -2.63 18.67 -14.04
CA LYS A 88 -3.78 18.14 -14.79
C LYS A 88 -4.38 16.95 -14.06
N ILE A 89 -5.61 17.02 -13.56
CA ILE A 89 -6.30 15.93 -12.85
C ILE A 89 -7.58 15.49 -13.60
N GLY A 90 -7.93 14.20 -13.51
CA GLY A 90 -9.14 13.65 -14.15
C GLY A 90 -8.87 12.92 -15.47
N PHE A 91 -9.95 12.37 -16.04
CA PHE A 91 -9.99 11.74 -17.37
C PHE A 91 -10.99 12.51 -18.25
N GLY A 92 -10.53 13.04 -19.38
CA GLY A 92 -11.38 13.81 -20.30
C GLY A 92 -11.42 15.30 -19.95
N ASN A 93 -12.39 15.72 -19.13
CA ASN A 93 -12.49 17.11 -18.68
C ASN A 93 -11.45 17.34 -17.57
N GLU A 94 -10.29 17.85 -17.96
CA GLU A 94 -9.16 18.04 -17.06
C GLU A 94 -9.47 19.14 -16.03
N TYR A 95 -9.39 18.80 -14.75
CA TYR A 95 -9.35 19.74 -13.65
C TYR A 95 -7.92 20.27 -13.52
N TYR A 96 -7.77 21.58 -13.63
CA TYR A 96 -6.48 22.25 -13.56
C TYR A 96 -6.27 22.84 -12.19
N VAL A 97 -5.13 22.50 -11.59
CA VAL A 97 -4.72 22.97 -10.27
C VAL A 97 -3.73 24.12 -10.44
N ALA A 98 -3.77 25.12 -9.56
CA ALA A 98 -2.83 26.23 -9.58
C ALA A 98 -1.37 25.77 -9.39
N ASP A 99 -0.42 26.48 -10.01
CA ASP A 99 1.01 26.16 -9.91
C ASP A 99 1.50 26.26 -8.45
N GLU A 100 1.00 27.24 -7.69
CA GLU A 100 1.26 27.42 -6.26
C GLU A 100 0.92 26.16 -5.45
N THR A 101 -0.24 25.57 -5.74
CA THR A 101 -0.70 24.32 -5.11
C THR A 101 0.21 23.15 -5.46
N VAL A 102 0.70 23.09 -6.70
CA VAL A 102 1.67 22.05 -7.11
C VAL A 102 3.00 22.21 -6.37
N PHE A 103 3.46 23.45 -6.17
CA PHE A 103 4.64 23.73 -5.37
C PHE A 103 4.47 23.30 -3.92
N GLU A 104 3.36 23.68 -3.28
CA GLU A 104 3.03 23.27 -1.92
C GLU A 104 2.97 21.74 -1.78
N TYR A 105 2.30 21.06 -2.73
CA TYR A 105 2.22 19.61 -2.77
C TYR A 105 3.59 18.94 -2.80
N ALA A 106 4.50 19.40 -3.67
CA ALA A 106 5.83 18.82 -3.79
C ALA A 106 6.60 18.92 -2.46
N TRP A 107 6.49 20.06 -1.78
CA TRP A 107 7.10 20.25 -0.47
C TRP A 107 6.48 19.37 0.61
N LEU A 108 5.15 19.23 0.65
CA LEU A 108 4.45 18.36 1.58
C LEU A 108 4.87 16.89 1.42
N VAL A 109 4.99 16.40 0.19
CA VAL A 109 5.45 15.03 -0.09
C VAL A 109 6.89 14.82 0.36
N LEU A 110 7.80 15.74 0.04
CA LEU A 110 9.20 15.65 0.44
C LEU A 110 9.36 15.73 1.96
N ALA A 111 8.63 16.63 2.63
CA ALA A 111 8.59 16.73 4.08
C ALA A 111 8.06 15.44 4.71
N SER A 112 6.97 14.88 4.16
CA SER A 112 6.43 13.61 4.62
C SER A 112 7.46 12.47 4.52
N PHE A 113 8.12 12.32 3.37
CA PHE A 113 9.16 11.30 3.20
C PHE A 113 10.33 11.48 4.16
N PHE A 114 10.76 12.73 4.37
CA PHE A 114 11.78 13.05 5.35
C PHE A 114 11.36 12.63 6.76
N PHE A 115 10.15 12.95 7.20
CA PHE A 115 9.68 12.60 8.55
C PHE A 115 9.40 11.11 8.72
N VAL A 116 8.94 10.39 7.69
CA VAL A 116 8.89 8.92 7.70
C VAL A 116 10.29 8.34 7.85
N HIS A 117 11.27 8.85 7.10
CA HIS A 117 12.66 8.41 7.25
C HIS A 117 13.17 8.68 8.66
N PHE A 118 13.01 9.90 9.16
CA PHE A 118 13.46 10.30 10.49
C PHE A 118 12.80 9.47 11.61
N GLY A 119 11.48 9.30 11.56
CA GLY A 119 10.72 8.46 12.49
C GLY A 119 11.22 7.01 12.50
N SER A 120 11.64 6.49 11.34
CA SER A 120 12.18 5.14 11.24
C SER A 120 13.55 4.96 11.91
N LEU A 121 14.31 6.05 12.10
CA LEU A 121 15.63 6.05 12.76
C LEU A 121 15.52 6.09 14.28
N ILE A 122 14.36 6.46 14.85
CA ILE A 122 14.16 6.56 16.29
C ILE A 122 14.52 5.20 16.93
N PRO A 123 15.50 5.16 17.88
CA PRO A 123 15.91 3.95 18.55
C PRO A 123 14.77 3.42 19.37
N GLN A 124 14.66 2.10 19.45
CA GLN A 124 13.61 1.50 20.25
C GLN A 124 14.13 0.20 20.87
N ALA A 125 13.63 -0.17 22.05
CA ALA A 125 14.20 -1.24 22.88
C ALA A 125 14.11 -2.61 22.20
N THR A 126 15.22 -3.29 21.95
CA THR A 126 15.18 -4.63 21.35
C THR A 126 14.63 -5.63 22.35
N ARG A 127 13.48 -6.23 22.07
CA ARG A 127 12.96 -7.37 22.83
C ARG A 127 13.13 -8.63 21.99
N ASN A 128 13.81 -9.63 22.56
CA ASN A 128 13.89 -10.95 21.94
C ASN A 128 12.50 -11.58 21.98
N ILE A 129 11.87 -11.72 20.82
CA ILE A 129 10.63 -12.48 20.70
C ILE A 129 11.01 -13.97 20.63
N PRO A 130 10.43 -14.83 21.49
CA PRO A 130 10.77 -16.25 21.50
C PRO A 130 10.48 -16.90 20.15
N LYS A 131 11.37 -17.82 19.76
CA LYS A 131 11.20 -18.61 18.54
C LYS A 131 9.98 -19.51 18.66
N THR A 132 9.30 -19.71 17.54
CA THR A 132 8.04 -20.45 17.43
C THR A 132 8.23 -21.97 17.41
N SER A 133 7.17 -22.70 17.78
CA SER A 133 7.11 -24.16 17.72
C SER A 133 6.92 -24.69 16.30
N THR A 134 7.73 -25.65 15.88
CA THR A 134 7.60 -26.36 14.60
C THR A 134 6.30 -27.15 14.47
N ARG A 135 5.72 -27.59 15.59
CA ARG A 135 4.42 -28.28 15.60
C ARG A 135 3.28 -27.32 15.24
N ALA A 136 3.34 -26.07 15.70
CA ALA A 136 2.35 -25.04 15.36
C ALA A 136 2.31 -24.78 13.86
N ALA A 137 3.49 -24.63 13.24
CA ALA A 137 3.59 -24.46 11.80
C ALA A 137 2.89 -25.61 11.06
N ARG A 138 3.14 -26.88 11.41
CA ARG A 138 2.48 -28.01 10.73
C ARG A 138 0.96 -27.95 10.80
N ILE A 139 0.39 -27.62 11.96
CA ILE A 139 -1.07 -27.51 12.13
C ILE A 139 -1.63 -26.37 11.29
N TYR A 140 -0.99 -25.20 11.28
CA TYR A 140 -1.43 -24.08 10.44
C TYR A 140 -1.30 -24.37 8.94
N PHE A 141 -0.32 -25.17 8.53
CA PHE A 141 -0.22 -25.63 7.15
C PHE A 141 -1.37 -26.57 6.77
N ILE A 142 -1.77 -27.47 7.67
CA ILE A 142 -2.95 -28.33 7.47
C ILE A 142 -4.22 -27.48 7.32
N PHE A 143 -4.42 -26.49 8.19
CA PHE A 143 -5.55 -25.55 8.05
C PHE A 143 -5.49 -24.75 6.74
N PHE A 144 -4.31 -24.33 6.30
CA PHE A 144 -4.16 -23.66 5.01
C PHE A 144 -4.64 -24.53 3.86
N VAL A 145 -4.18 -25.79 3.79
CA VAL A 145 -4.60 -26.75 2.76
C VAL A 145 -6.09 -27.05 2.86
N LEU A 146 -6.64 -27.17 4.07
CA LEU A 146 -8.06 -27.43 4.31
C LEU A 146 -8.96 -26.30 3.79
N PHE A 147 -8.59 -25.04 4.01
CA PHE A 147 -9.38 -23.88 3.58
C PHE A 147 -9.07 -23.41 2.16
N LEU A 148 -8.03 -23.95 1.51
CA LEU A 148 -7.62 -23.58 0.15
C LEU A 148 -8.73 -23.75 -0.90
N PRO A 149 -9.54 -24.83 -0.92
CA PRO A 149 -10.63 -24.97 -1.88
C PRO A 149 -11.66 -23.83 -1.80
N LEU A 150 -11.98 -23.35 -0.59
CA LEU A 150 -12.92 -22.24 -0.39
C LEU A 150 -12.35 -20.92 -0.93
N TYR A 151 -11.05 -20.70 -0.74
CA TYR A 151 -10.35 -19.54 -1.29
C TYR A 151 -10.37 -19.55 -2.83
N LEU A 152 -10.05 -20.69 -3.44
CA LEU A 152 -10.04 -20.85 -4.90
C LEU A 152 -11.45 -20.71 -5.48
N TYR A 153 -12.45 -21.34 -4.87
CA TYR A 153 -13.84 -21.23 -5.29
C TYR A 153 -14.29 -19.76 -5.30
N LYS A 154 -14.04 -19.01 -4.21
CA LYS A 154 -14.34 -17.57 -4.14
C LYS A 154 -13.72 -16.81 -5.32
N ASN A 155 -12.43 -17.05 -5.61
CA ASN A 155 -11.73 -16.34 -6.68
C ASN A 155 -12.21 -16.73 -8.08
N ILE A 156 -12.53 -18.01 -8.32
CA ILE A 156 -13.11 -18.47 -9.57
C ILE A 156 -14.50 -17.86 -9.78
N SER A 157 -15.35 -17.84 -8.75
CA SER A 157 -16.68 -17.22 -8.84
C SER A 157 -16.59 -15.73 -9.18
N TYR A 158 -15.66 -14.99 -8.55
CA TYR A 158 -15.41 -13.58 -8.87
C TYR A 158 -14.90 -13.40 -10.30
N LEU A 159 -13.98 -14.25 -10.76
CA LEU A 159 -13.48 -14.20 -12.12
C LEU A 159 -14.58 -14.46 -13.16
N SER A 160 -15.41 -15.48 -12.95
CA SER A 160 -16.52 -15.80 -13.85
C SER A 160 -17.48 -14.62 -14.00
N TYR A 161 -17.75 -13.89 -12.92
CA TYR A 161 -18.59 -12.69 -12.96
C TYR A 161 -17.95 -11.53 -13.70
N VAL A 162 -16.67 -11.25 -13.43
CA VAL A 162 -15.91 -10.23 -14.17
C VAL A 162 -15.95 -10.52 -15.68
N MET A 163 -15.87 -11.79 -16.07
CA MET A 163 -15.97 -12.20 -17.47
C MET A 163 -17.38 -12.07 -18.04
N SER A 164 -18.44 -12.36 -17.26
CA SER A 164 -19.83 -12.27 -17.73
C SER A 164 -20.36 -10.84 -17.79
N SER A 165 -19.90 -9.96 -16.90
CA SER A 165 -20.46 -8.61 -16.70
C SER A 165 -19.69 -7.51 -17.42
N GLY A 166 -18.88 -7.86 -18.42
CA GLY A 166 -18.19 -6.88 -19.27
C GLY A 166 -16.93 -6.26 -18.66
N GLY A 167 -16.35 -6.86 -17.62
CA GLY A 167 -15.04 -6.49 -17.07
C GLY A 167 -15.06 -6.14 -15.59
N TYR A 168 -13.89 -5.73 -15.08
CA TYR A 168 -13.66 -5.58 -13.64
C TYR A 168 -14.43 -4.42 -12.99
N LEU A 169 -14.85 -3.42 -13.78
CA LEU A 169 -15.64 -2.30 -13.30
C LEU A 169 -16.99 -2.77 -12.73
N ALA A 170 -17.50 -3.91 -13.18
CA ALA A 170 -18.72 -4.52 -12.63
C ALA A 170 -18.60 -4.79 -11.12
N ILE A 171 -17.41 -5.14 -10.60
CA ILE A 171 -17.19 -5.35 -9.16
C ILE A 171 -17.41 -4.05 -8.36
N TYR A 172 -17.17 -2.90 -8.98
CA TYR A 172 -17.31 -1.59 -8.34
C TYR A 172 -18.69 -0.97 -8.53
N GLN A 173 -19.55 -1.58 -9.36
CA GLN A 173 -20.90 -1.08 -9.67
C GLN A 173 -22.00 -1.88 -8.96
N ASP A 174 -21.75 -3.13 -8.60
CA ASP A 174 -22.76 -4.02 -8.05
C ASP A 174 -22.22 -4.86 -6.87
N SER A 175 -22.79 -4.62 -5.68
CA SER A 175 -22.47 -5.36 -4.46
C SER A 175 -23.21 -6.69 -4.33
N GLU A 176 -24.32 -6.89 -5.03
CA GLU A 176 -25.18 -8.08 -4.88
C GLU A 176 -24.41 -9.36 -5.22
N PHE A 177 -23.47 -9.28 -6.17
CA PHE A 177 -22.67 -10.44 -6.54
C PHE A 177 -21.59 -10.81 -5.52
N VAL A 178 -21.00 -9.82 -4.84
CA VAL A 178 -20.05 -10.07 -3.73
C VAL A 178 -20.75 -10.84 -2.61
N GLU A 179 -22.05 -10.63 -2.44
CA GLU A 179 -22.90 -11.35 -1.50
C GLU A 179 -23.30 -12.75 -2.00
N GLY A 180 -23.50 -12.93 -3.31
CA GLY A 180 -23.90 -14.20 -3.94
C GLY A 180 -22.95 -15.38 -3.73
N VAL A 181 -21.65 -15.14 -3.49
CA VAL A 181 -20.69 -16.21 -3.14
C VAL A 181 -20.95 -16.81 -1.75
N GLY A 182 -21.74 -16.14 -0.91
CA GLY A 182 -22.10 -16.61 0.42
C GLY A 182 -21.05 -16.27 1.48
N LEU A 183 -21.54 -15.94 2.69
CA LEU A 183 -20.69 -15.61 3.83
C LEU A 183 -19.72 -16.75 4.24
N PRO A 184 -20.11 -18.05 4.26
CA PRO A 184 -19.23 -19.13 4.69
C PRO A 184 -17.98 -19.30 3.82
N ILE A 185 -18.13 -19.15 2.49
CA ILE A 185 -17.01 -19.25 1.54
C ILE A 185 -16.06 -18.07 1.72
N ARG A 186 -16.59 -16.84 1.86
CA ARG A 186 -15.80 -15.63 2.13
C ARG A 186 -15.04 -15.75 3.46
N ALA A 187 -15.68 -16.23 4.51
CA ALA A 187 -15.06 -16.50 5.80
C ALA A 187 -13.96 -17.58 5.67
N GLY A 188 -14.24 -18.69 4.98
CA GLY A 188 -13.25 -19.74 4.68
C GLY A 188 -12.02 -19.22 3.94
N ALA A 189 -12.21 -18.35 2.95
CA ALA A 189 -11.11 -17.70 2.24
C ALA A 189 -10.25 -16.81 3.17
N LEU A 190 -10.86 -16.08 4.12
CA LEU A 190 -10.13 -15.33 5.14
C LEU A 190 -9.36 -16.26 6.10
N LEU A 191 -9.96 -17.38 6.50
CA LEU A 191 -9.31 -18.40 7.33
C LEU A 191 -8.12 -19.03 6.60
N CYS A 192 -8.21 -19.26 5.28
CA CYS A 192 -7.09 -19.73 4.46
C CYS A 192 -5.91 -18.75 4.51
N MET A 193 -6.18 -17.44 4.31
CA MET A 193 -5.17 -16.39 4.38
C MET A 193 -4.54 -16.28 5.78
N ALA A 194 -5.36 -16.36 6.83
CA ALA A 194 -4.90 -16.36 8.22
C ALA A 194 -4.03 -17.57 8.54
N ALA A 195 -4.45 -18.77 8.11
CA ALA A 195 -3.70 -20.01 8.29
C ALA A 195 -2.34 -19.97 7.58
N PHE A 196 -2.29 -19.49 6.34
CA PHE A 196 -1.01 -19.30 5.64
C PHE A 196 -0.10 -18.30 6.35
N THR A 197 -0.65 -17.15 6.76
CA THR A 197 0.13 -16.12 7.45
C THR A 197 0.70 -16.67 8.75
N LEU A 198 -0.11 -17.34 9.58
CA LEU A 198 0.33 -18.01 10.79
C LEU A 198 1.38 -19.08 10.52
N TYR A 199 1.15 -19.93 9.52
CA TYR A 199 2.11 -20.94 9.09
C TYR A 199 3.47 -20.30 8.77
N PHE A 200 3.46 -19.28 7.91
CA PHE A 200 4.66 -18.58 7.51
C PHE A 200 5.43 -18.07 8.73
N PHE A 201 4.77 -17.32 9.64
CA PHE A 201 5.42 -16.74 10.81
C PHE A 201 5.83 -17.75 11.89
N HIS A 202 5.31 -18.97 11.87
CA HIS A 202 5.74 -20.06 12.75
C HIS A 202 6.81 -20.98 12.15
N GLU A 203 6.92 -21.06 10.82
CA GLU A 203 7.88 -21.95 10.15
C GLU A 203 9.32 -21.44 10.35
N THR A 204 10.18 -22.28 10.92
CA THR A 204 11.59 -21.94 11.21
C THR A 204 12.53 -22.41 10.10
N ASN A 205 12.12 -23.35 9.25
CA ASN A 205 12.96 -23.85 8.17
C ASN A 205 12.88 -22.94 6.93
N ARG A 206 14.02 -22.34 6.57
CA ARG A 206 14.17 -21.42 5.42
C ARG A 206 13.75 -22.00 4.08
N ARG A 207 14.00 -23.29 3.85
CA ARG A 207 13.66 -23.98 2.58
C ARG A 207 12.16 -24.19 2.50
N ARG A 208 11.53 -24.70 3.57
CA ARG A 208 10.07 -24.90 3.63
C ARG A 208 9.31 -23.59 3.49
N ALA A 209 9.70 -22.57 4.26
CA ALA A 209 9.09 -21.23 4.16
C ALA A 209 9.22 -20.60 2.77
N ARG A 210 10.29 -20.90 2.02
CA ARG A 210 10.45 -20.42 0.64
C ARG A 210 9.46 -21.10 -0.31
N TRP A 211 9.40 -22.43 -0.28
CA TRP A 211 8.53 -23.19 -1.18
C TRP A 211 7.06 -22.92 -0.92
N SER A 212 6.66 -22.82 0.35
CA SER A 212 5.30 -22.44 0.70
C SER A 212 4.95 -21.02 0.27
N LEU A 213 5.90 -20.09 0.34
CA LEU A 213 5.69 -18.72 -0.12
C LEU A 213 5.52 -18.69 -1.64
N LEU A 214 6.33 -19.45 -2.39
CA LEU A 214 6.16 -19.59 -3.84
C LEU A 214 4.79 -20.18 -4.19
N LEU A 215 4.40 -21.27 -3.52
CA LEU A 215 3.08 -21.88 -3.69
C LEU A 215 1.96 -20.88 -3.40
N PHE A 216 2.08 -20.14 -2.30
CA PHE A 216 1.11 -19.11 -1.94
C PHE A 216 1.05 -17.99 -2.99
N ILE A 217 2.19 -17.50 -3.50
CA ILE A 217 2.21 -16.46 -4.55
C ILE A 217 1.48 -16.95 -5.81
N VAL A 218 1.68 -18.22 -6.21
CA VAL A 218 0.98 -18.83 -7.37
C VAL A 218 -0.52 -18.94 -7.13
N ILE A 219 -0.95 -19.33 -5.92
CA ILE A 219 -2.38 -19.38 -5.59
C ILE A 219 -2.95 -17.96 -5.54
N PHE A 220 -2.22 -17.03 -4.92
CA PHE A 220 -2.64 -15.66 -4.68
C PHE A 220 -2.67 -14.83 -5.96
N SER A 221 -1.96 -15.24 -7.03
CA SER A 221 -2.05 -14.57 -8.33
C SER A 221 -3.43 -14.67 -8.97
N SER A 222 -4.30 -15.56 -8.49
CA SER A 222 -5.72 -15.54 -8.87
C SER A 222 -6.43 -14.24 -8.48
N GLU A 223 -5.97 -13.49 -7.47
CA GLU A 223 -6.54 -12.16 -7.13
C GLU A 223 -6.18 -11.10 -8.19
N LEU A 224 -5.10 -11.28 -8.95
CA LEU A 224 -4.78 -10.39 -10.08
C LEU A 224 -5.80 -10.51 -11.20
N LEU A 225 -6.31 -11.72 -11.45
CA LEU A 225 -7.31 -11.98 -12.48
C LEU A 225 -8.64 -11.28 -12.18
N ILE A 226 -8.93 -11.05 -10.90
CA ILE A 226 -10.12 -10.34 -10.41
C ILE A 226 -9.92 -8.81 -10.46
N GLY A 227 -8.71 -8.33 -10.76
CA GLY A 227 -8.40 -6.90 -10.86
C GLY A 227 -7.86 -6.27 -9.57
N LEU A 228 -7.62 -7.05 -8.50
CA LEU A 228 -7.13 -6.54 -7.20
C LEU A 228 -5.61 -6.37 -7.17
N ARG A 229 -5.07 -5.58 -8.11
CA ARG A 229 -3.64 -5.39 -8.37
C ARG A 229 -2.87 -4.88 -7.15
N GLY A 230 -3.35 -3.79 -6.52
CA GLY A 230 -2.68 -3.17 -5.38
C GLY A 230 -2.52 -4.13 -4.20
N LYS A 231 -3.60 -4.83 -3.84
CA LYS A 231 -3.60 -5.84 -2.77
C LYS A 231 -2.60 -6.97 -3.06
N PHE A 232 -2.56 -7.47 -4.30
CA PHE A 232 -1.61 -8.50 -4.68
C PHE A 232 -0.16 -8.06 -4.44
N PHE A 233 0.22 -6.91 -5.00
CA PHE A 233 1.61 -6.45 -4.93
C PHE A 233 2.06 -6.13 -3.52
N VAL A 234 1.22 -5.47 -2.72
CA VAL A 234 1.51 -5.13 -1.32
C VAL A 234 1.76 -6.39 -0.49
N VAL A 235 0.86 -7.37 -0.56
CA VAL A 235 0.95 -8.61 0.23
C VAL A 235 2.18 -9.43 -0.18
N VAL A 236 2.45 -9.56 -1.48
CA VAL A 236 3.63 -10.30 -1.98
C VAL A 236 4.92 -9.61 -1.56
N LEU A 237 5.03 -8.28 -1.74
CA LEU A 237 6.20 -7.51 -1.32
C LEU A 237 6.42 -7.58 0.19
N ALA A 238 5.36 -7.46 0.99
CA ALA A 238 5.43 -7.62 2.43
C ALA A 238 5.91 -9.03 2.83
N PHE A 239 5.42 -10.10 2.19
CA PHE A 239 5.88 -11.45 2.52
C PHE A 239 7.35 -11.66 2.15
N LEU A 240 7.78 -11.16 0.99
CA LEU A 240 9.19 -11.19 0.59
C LEU A 240 10.07 -10.41 1.59
N PHE A 241 9.59 -9.26 2.05
CA PHE A 241 10.23 -8.45 3.09
C PHE A 241 10.40 -9.19 4.41
N PHE A 242 9.32 -9.74 4.96
CA PHE A 242 9.38 -10.53 6.18
C PHE A 242 10.20 -11.81 6.00
N TYR A 243 10.17 -12.46 4.82
CA TYR A 243 11.05 -13.59 4.52
C TYR A 243 12.52 -13.19 4.66
N LYS A 244 12.92 -12.05 4.08
CA LYS A 244 14.30 -11.57 4.18
C LYS A 244 14.67 -11.22 5.62
N ILE A 245 13.82 -10.53 6.37
CA ILE A 245 14.11 -10.21 7.79
C ILE A 245 14.31 -11.48 8.61
N ARG A 246 13.36 -12.42 8.52
CA ARG A 246 13.35 -13.65 9.35
C ARG A 246 14.56 -14.54 9.11
N PHE A 247 15.11 -14.50 7.90
CA PHE A 247 16.26 -15.31 7.51
C PHE A 247 17.54 -14.49 7.27
N GLY A 248 17.64 -13.30 7.88
CA GLY A 248 18.87 -12.49 7.91
C GLY A 248 19.29 -11.87 6.56
N GLY A 249 18.43 -11.91 5.55
CA GLY A 249 18.67 -11.35 4.23
C GLY A 249 18.68 -9.82 4.20
N LYS A 250 18.95 -9.30 3.01
CA LYS A 250 18.80 -7.88 2.64
C LYS A 250 17.87 -7.78 1.43
N PHE A 251 17.22 -6.63 1.28
CA PHE A 251 16.50 -6.28 0.06
C PHE A 251 17.52 -5.70 -0.93
N SER A 252 17.97 -6.48 -1.90
CA SER A 252 18.88 -5.97 -2.93
C SER A 252 18.09 -5.06 -3.89
N LEU A 253 18.64 -3.88 -4.20
CA LEU A 253 18.02 -2.97 -5.16
C LEU A 253 17.82 -3.64 -6.53
N ARG A 254 18.78 -4.46 -6.97
CA ARG A 254 18.66 -5.27 -8.20
C ARG A 254 17.49 -6.25 -8.15
N GLY A 255 17.29 -6.92 -7.02
CA GLY A 255 16.18 -7.87 -6.86
C GLY A 255 14.83 -7.16 -6.81
N MET A 256 14.79 -5.98 -6.20
CA MET A 256 13.61 -5.13 -6.16
C MET A 256 13.27 -4.60 -7.56
N LEU A 257 14.27 -4.12 -8.31
CA LEU A 257 14.09 -3.69 -9.70
C LEU A 257 13.57 -4.83 -10.57
N GLY A 258 14.15 -6.03 -10.46
CA GLY A 258 13.66 -7.20 -11.19
C GLY A 258 12.22 -7.57 -10.82
N LEU A 259 11.85 -7.45 -9.55
CA LEU A 259 10.48 -7.65 -9.09
C LEU A 259 9.53 -6.58 -9.64
N PHE A 260 9.94 -5.30 -9.64
CA PHE A 260 9.16 -4.22 -10.23
C PHE A 260 8.97 -4.41 -11.73
N VAL A 261 10.00 -4.81 -12.47
CA VAL A 261 9.91 -5.12 -13.89
C VAL A 261 8.94 -6.29 -14.12
N ALA A 262 9.02 -7.36 -13.31
CA ALA A 262 8.10 -8.49 -13.43
C ALA A 262 6.64 -8.08 -13.13
N ILE A 263 6.43 -7.29 -12.06
CA ILE A 263 5.13 -6.72 -11.69
C ILE A 263 4.58 -5.84 -12.80
N PHE A 264 5.45 -5.00 -13.38
CA PHE A 264 5.12 -4.11 -14.47
C PHE A 264 4.69 -4.89 -15.70
N ILE A 265 5.52 -5.83 -16.18
CA ILE A 265 5.19 -6.73 -17.30
C ILE A 265 3.85 -7.43 -17.08
N LEU A 266 3.62 -7.95 -15.87
CA LEU A 266 2.37 -8.61 -15.51
C LEU A 266 1.17 -7.64 -15.55
N ALA A 267 1.34 -6.41 -15.07
CA ALA A 267 0.32 -5.37 -15.16
C ALA A 267 0.03 -5.01 -16.63
N ILE A 268 1.05 -4.93 -17.50
CA ILE A 268 0.87 -4.73 -18.95
C ILE A 268 0.05 -5.86 -19.54
N ALA A 269 0.46 -7.11 -19.30
CA ALA A 269 -0.18 -8.27 -19.89
C ALA A 269 -1.67 -8.32 -19.52
N ILE A 270 -1.99 -8.04 -18.25
CA ILE A 270 -3.37 -7.96 -17.77
C ILE A 270 -4.12 -6.79 -18.45
N GLU A 271 -3.46 -5.65 -18.65
CA GLU A 271 -4.06 -4.49 -19.29
C GLU A 271 -4.35 -4.70 -20.79
N ILE A 272 -3.44 -5.34 -21.53
CA ILE A 272 -3.63 -5.69 -22.94
C ILE A 272 -4.79 -6.67 -23.10
N ILE A 273 -4.84 -7.71 -22.25
CA ILE A 273 -5.95 -8.67 -22.24
C ILE A 273 -7.28 -7.94 -21.96
N ARG A 274 -7.25 -6.88 -21.14
CA ARG A 274 -8.43 -6.09 -20.78
C ARG A 274 -8.93 -5.19 -21.90
N GLN A 275 -8.03 -4.54 -22.65
CA GLN A 275 -8.41 -3.52 -23.64
C GLN A 275 -8.74 -4.09 -25.03
N GLY A 276 -8.72 -5.42 -25.21
CA GLY A 276 -9.14 -6.05 -26.47
C GLY A 276 -8.22 -5.72 -27.66
N GLY A 277 -6.96 -5.35 -27.40
CA GLY A 277 -5.96 -5.13 -28.44
C GLY A 277 -5.97 -3.76 -29.12
N SER A 278 -6.62 -2.74 -28.55
CA SER A 278 -6.43 -1.37 -29.05
C SER A 278 -4.96 -0.94 -28.93
N SER A 279 -4.47 -0.29 -29.99
CA SER A 279 -3.09 0.16 -30.11
C SER A 279 -2.71 1.11 -28.98
N ILE A 280 -1.74 0.68 -28.17
CA ILE A 280 -1.13 1.50 -27.14
C ILE A 280 -0.28 2.56 -27.84
N GLU A 281 -0.83 3.75 -28.06
CA GLU A 281 -0.06 4.91 -28.53
C GLU A 281 0.65 5.58 -27.33
N GLY A 282 1.98 5.71 -27.43
CA GLY A 282 2.82 6.42 -26.44
C GLY A 282 3.78 5.54 -25.63
N SER A 283 4.62 6.19 -24.81
CA SER A 283 5.53 5.51 -23.88
C SER A 283 4.71 4.83 -22.77
N PHE A 284 4.45 3.53 -22.94
CA PHE A 284 3.67 2.72 -21.99
C PHE A 284 4.16 2.85 -20.54
N LEU A 285 5.49 2.95 -20.35
CA LEU A 285 6.10 3.15 -19.05
C LEU A 285 5.66 4.47 -18.41
N MET A 286 5.57 5.54 -19.21
CA MET A 286 5.07 6.81 -18.71
C MET A 286 3.59 6.75 -18.37
N GLY A 287 2.79 6.13 -19.24
CA GLY A 287 1.36 5.89 -18.99
C GLY A 287 1.12 5.15 -17.69
N PHE A 288 1.93 4.13 -17.37
CA PHE A 288 1.87 3.42 -16.10
C PHE A 288 2.13 4.34 -14.90
N PHE A 289 3.21 5.13 -14.91
CA PHE A 289 3.53 6.03 -13.78
C PHE A 289 2.46 7.10 -13.59
N VAL A 290 1.94 7.67 -14.67
CA VAL A 290 0.83 8.63 -14.61
C VAL A 290 -0.43 7.98 -14.03
N GLN A 291 -0.77 6.75 -14.46
CA GLN A 291 -1.90 5.99 -13.93
C GLN A 291 -1.72 5.56 -12.47
N GLN A 292 -0.50 5.22 -12.04
CA GLN A 292 -0.22 4.96 -10.63
C GLN A 292 -0.25 6.25 -9.81
N GLY A 293 0.10 7.38 -10.43
CA GLY A 293 0.12 8.72 -9.85
C GLY A 293 -1.23 9.38 -9.68
N VAL A 294 -2.35 8.71 -9.97
CA VAL A 294 -3.70 9.29 -9.80
C VAL A 294 -3.91 9.76 -8.35
N THR A 295 -3.31 9.09 -7.37
CA THR A 295 -3.34 9.51 -5.96
C THR A 295 -2.74 10.89 -5.74
N ALA A 296 -1.73 11.31 -6.51
CA ALA A 296 -1.21 12.69 -6.43
C ALA A 296 -2.33 13.72 -6.68
N GLY A 297 -3.27 13.41 -7.57
CA GLY A 297 -4.40 14.26 -7.87
C GLY A 297 -5.34 14.49 -6.70
N VAL A 298 -5.57 13.49 -5.85
CA VAL A 298 -6.39 13.65 -4.64
C VAL A 298 -5.78 14.69 -3.71
N ASN A 299 -4.46 14.62 -3.51
CA ASN A 299 -3.77 15.56 -2.66
C ASN A 299 -3.81 16.98 -3.23
N LEU A 300 -3.60 17.11 -4.54
CA LEU A 300 -3.60 18.40 -5.21
C LEU A 300 -4.96 19.08 -5.17
N VAL A 301 -6.05 18.35 -5.46
CA VAL A 301 -7.42 18.88 -5.39
C VAL A 301 -7.79 19.30 -3.97
N VAL A 302 -7.39 18.51 -2.97
CA VAL A 302 -7.62 18.86 -1.56
C VAL A 302 -6.83 20.08 -1.12
N LEU A 303 -5.64 20.31 -1.68
CA LEU A 303 -4.85 21.51 -1.38
C LEU A 303 -5.44 22.75 -2.07
N ASP A 304 -5.89 22.61 -3.31
CA ASP A 304 -6.48 23.69 -4.10
C ASP A 304 -7.79 24.20 -3.48
N ASP A 305 -8.62 23.27 -3.00
CA ASP A 305 -9.95 23.54 -2.46
C ASP A 305 -10.07 23.13 -0.98
N LEU A 306 -9.06 23.48 -0.17
CA LEU A 306 -8.94 23.00 1.21
C LEU A 306 -10.18 23.27 2.07
N GLN A 307 -10.79 24.44 1.92
CA GLN A 307 -11.98 24.82 2.71
C GLN A 307 -13.18 23.92 2.40
N TYR A 308 -13.37 23.54 1.14
CA TYR A 308 -14.47 22.66 0.72
C TYR A 308 -14.42 21.30 1.42
N PHE A 309 -13.22 20.74 1.60
CA PHE A 309 -13.03 19.45 2.26
C PHE A 309 -12.87 19.55 3.78
N ALA A 310 -12.41 20.69 4.30
CA ALA A 310 -12.15 20.88 5.73
C ALA A 310 -13.42 20.72 6.59
N ASP A 311 -14.57 21.15 6.08
CA ASP A 311 -15.86 21.06 6.79
C ASP A 311 -16.24 19.61 7.12
N ASN A 312 -15.84 18.65 6.29
CA ASN A 312 -16.13 17.23 6.46
C ASN A 312 -14.90 16.42 6.94
N ALA A 313 -13.80 17.07 7.33
CA ALA A 313 -12.55 16.40 7.69
C ALA A 313 -12.72 15.32 8.78
N GLY A 314 -13.54 15.60 9.80
CA GLY A 314 -13.84 14.63 10.86
C GLY A 314 -14.68 13.45 10.37
N GLU A 315 -15.70 13.71 9.55
CA GLU A 315 -16.56 12.66 8.99
C GLU A 315 -15.78 11.74 8.06
N TYR A 316 -14.90 12.29 7.20
CA TYR A 316 -14.01 11.48 6.36
C TYR A 316 -13.19 10.48 7.15
N LEU A 317 -12.81 10.79 8.39
CA LEU A 317 -12.00 9.92 9.23
C LEU A 317 -12.83 8.90 10.01
N VAL A 318 -13.99 9.31 10.53
CA VAL A 318 -14.85 8.45 11.33
C VAL A 318 -15.62 7.47 10.44
N ARG A 319 -16.16 7.94 9.31
CA ARG A 319 -16.95 7.12 8.38
C ARG A 319 -16.13 6.09 7.63
N GLN A 320 -14.80 6.25 7.58
CA GLN A 320 -13.91 5.19 7.09
C GLN A 320 -14.17 3.86 7.78
N PHE A 321 -14.40 3.84 9.10
CA PHE A 321 -14.72 2.62 9.84
C PHE A 321 -15.97 1.91 9.35
N MET A 322 -16.86 2.64 8.68
CA MET A 322 -18.10 2.14 8.12
C MET A 322 -17.94 1.54 6.72
N VAL A 323 -16.85 1.81 5.98
CA VAL A 323 -16.62 1.31 4.61
C VAL A 323 -16.97 -0.17 4.42
N PRO A 324 -16.59 -1.10 5.33
CA PRO A 324 -16.88 -2.53 5.13
C PRO A 324 -18.38 -2.89 5.19
N PHE A 325 -19.24 -1.97 5.62
CA PHE A 325 -20.66 -2.19 5.86
C PHE A 325 -21.57 -1.51 4.83
N TYR A 326 -21.01 -0.74 3.89
CA TYR A 326 -21.76 -0.04 2.85
C TYR A 326 -21.27 -0.41 1.45
N ALA A 327 -22.20 -0.51 0.51
CA ALA A 327 -21.89 -0.59 -0.91
C ALA A 327 -21.72 0.83 -1.48
N GLN A 328 -20.71 1.04 -2.33
CA GLN A 328 -20.68 2.22 -3.20
C GLN A 328 -21.56 1.92 -4.43
N PRO A 329 -22.35 2.88 -4.96
CA PRO A 329 -22.17 4.33 -4.91
C PRO A 329 -23.12 5.13 -4.00
N GLU A 330 -23.99 4.50 -3.20
CA GLU A 330 -25.06 5.19 -2.42
C GLU A 330 -24.59 5.99 -1.19
N VAL A 331 -23.33 6.43 -1.19
CA VAL A 331 -22.74 7.11 -0.03
C VAL A 331 -22.93 8.63 -0.19
N GLU A 332 -23.48 9.27 0.84
CA GLU A 332 -23.62 10.71 0.90
C GLU A 332 -22.26 11.44 0.79
N GLN A 333 -22.31 12.66 0.25
CA GLN A 333 -21.17 13.57 0.27
C GLN A 333 -20.68 13.79 1.71
N GLY A 334 -19.36 13.90 1.90
CA GLY A 334 -18.75 14.11 3.22
C GLY A 334 -18.34 12.81 3.94
N TRP A 335 -18.72 11.63 3.44
CA TRP A 335 -18.35 10.36 4.06
C TRP A 335 -16.99 9.84 3.61
N PHE A 336 -16.66 9.95 2.32
CA PHE A 336 -15.41 9.44 1.76
C PHE A 336 -14.73 10.48 0.88
N LEU A 337 -13.55 10.95 1.33
CA LEU A 337 -12.75 11.94 0.61
C LEU A 337 -12.49 11.54 -0.85
N ALA A 338 -12.15 10.28 -1.09
CA ALA A 338 -11.93 9.74 -2.43
C ALA A 338 -13.16 9.87 -3.35
N ASN A 339 -14.36 9.68 -2.80
CA ASN A 339 -15.60 9.79 -3.56
C ASN A 339 -15.88 11.25 -3.89
N ASP A 340 -15.79 12.13 -2.89
CA ASP A 340 -16.07 13.56 -3.06
C ASP A 340 -15.11 14.19 -4.08
N VAL A 341 -13.82 13.86 -4.01
CA VAL A 341 -12.83 14.31 -5.01
C VAL A 341 -13.14 13.73 -6.40
N SER A 342 -13.54 12.47 -6.49
CA SER A 342 -13.87 11.84 -7.78
C SER A 342 -15.13 12.45 -8.40
N MET A 343 -16.14 12.75 -7.60
CA MET A 343 -17.36 13.44 -8.02
C MET A 343 -17.10 14.87 -8.44
N LEU A 344 -16.20 15.59 -7.74
CA LEU A 344 -15.83 16.96 -8.08
C LEU A 344 -15.07 17.03 -9.41
N VAL A 345 -14.06 16.17 -9.58
CA VAL A 345 -13.13 16.26 -10.72
C VAL A 345 -13.66 15.54 -11.97
N MET A 346 -14.34 14.40 -11.79
CA MET A 346 -14.71 13.53 -12.91
C MET A 346 -16.07 12.84 -12.71
N PRO A 347 -17.17 13.60 -12.56
CA PRO A 347 -18.48 13.03 -12.20
C PRO A 347 -18.95 11.97 -13.21
N ALA A 348 -18.76 12.22 -14.52
CA ALA A 348 -19.17 11.28 -15.57
C ALA A 348 -18.35 9.98 -15.59
N ALA A 349 -17.07 10.03 -15.21
CA ALA A 349 -16.25 8.81 -15.08
C ALA A 349 -16.56 8.08 -13.78
N TYR A 350 -16.85 8.82 -12.70
CA TYR A 350 -17.18 8.23 -11.41
C TYR A 350 -18.44 7.36 -11.47
N THR A 351 -19.49 7.80 -12.18
CA THR A 351 -20.70 6.98 -12.40
C THR A 351 -20.43 5.68 -13.19
N LEU A 352 -19.34 5.62 -13.95
CA LEU A 352 -18.87 4.43 -14.66
C LEU A 352 -17.95 3.53 -13.80
N GLY A 353 -17.79 3.84 -12.51
CA GLY A 353 -16.96 3.07 -11.58
C GLY A 353 -15.47 3.44 -11.56
N PHE A 354 -15.09 4.55 -12.20
CA PHE A 354 -13.74 5.10 -12.05
C PHE A 354 -13.61 5.86 -10.72
N GLY A 355 -12.39 5.97 -10.19
CA GLY A 355 -12.14 6.75 -8.98
C GLY A 355 -10.71 7.26 -8.89
N THR A 356 -10.51 8.33 -8.12
CA THR A 356 -9.21 8.97 -7.88
C THR A 356 -8.34 8.23 -6.87
N GLY A 357 -8.87 7.20 -6.21
CA GLY A 357 -8.23 6.55 -5.06
C GLY A 357 -8.26 7.45 -3.82
N SER A 358 -7.52 7.10 -2.77
CA SER A 358 -7.34 7.96 -1.59
C SER A 358 -5.86 8.20 -1.30
N SER A 359 -5.56 9.11 -0.38
CA SER A 359 -4.22 9.42 0.08
C SER A 359 -4.21 9.77 1.56
N TYR A 360 -3.41 9.05 2.34
CA TYR A 360 -3.15 9.40 3.75
C TYR A 360 -2.66 10.85 3.90
N LEU A 361 -1.92 11.38 2.92
CA LEU A 361 -1.33 12.71 2.99
C LEU A 361 -2.41 13.80 2.94
N ALA A 362 -3.42 13.63 2.09
CA ALA A 362 -4.56 14.56 2.02
C ALA A 362 -5.34 14.57 3.34
N GLU A 363 -5.56 13.40 3.94
CA GLU A 363 -6.24 13.29 5.24
C GLU A 363 -5.42 13.92 6.39
N LEU A 364 -4.08 13.79 6.36
CA LEU A 364 -3.21 14.48 7.32
C LEU A 364 -3.24 16.00 7.15
N VAL A 365 -3.34 16.50 5.91
CA VAL A 365 -3.51 17.93 5.63
C VAL A 365 -4.85 18.43 6.17
N LEU A 366 -5.94 17.69 5.96
CA LEU A 366 -7.26 18.06 6.50
C LEU A 366 -7.28 18.07 8.04
N LEU A 367 -6.52 17.18 8.68
CA LEU A 367 -6.46 17.09 10.14
C LEU A 367 -5.71 18.22 10.83
N GLY A 368 -4.69 18.78 10.17
CA GLY A 368 -3.80 19.73 10.83
C GLY A 368 -2.77 20.38 9.91
N SER A 369 -3.05 20.44 8.61
CA SER A 369 -2.16 20.98 7.58
C SER A 369 -0.74 20.43 7.75
N TRP A 370 0.28 21.29 7.71
CA TRP A 370 1.69 20.95 7.90
C TRP A 370 1.99 20.22 9.21
N ALA A 371 1.32 20.59 10.31
CA ALA A 371 1.53 19.93 11.60
C ALA A 371 1.01 18.49 11.59
N GLY A 372 -0.16 18.27 10.96
CA GLY A 372 -0.72 16.94 10.74
C GLY A 372 0.21 16.06 9.91
N VAL A 373 0.74 16.59 8.81
CA VAL A 373 1.73 15.88 7.97
C VAL A 373 3.00 15.55 8.75
N PHE A 374 3.56 16.50 9.50
CA PHE A 374 4.75 16.26 10.34
C PHE A 374 4.53 15.13 11.34
N ILE A 375 3.50 15.23 12.18
CA ILE A 375 3.22 14.28 13.26
C ILE A 375 2.83 12.92 12.70
N GLY A 376 1.97 12.89 11.69
CA GLY A 376 1.49 11.67 11.05
C GLY A 376 2.62 10.90 10.36
N SER A 377 3.41 11.58 9.54
CA SER A 377 4.55 10.96 8.83
C SER A 377 5.64 10.48 9.77
N LEU A 378 5.94 11.24 10.84
CA LEU A 378 6.85 10.80 11.88
C LEU A 378 6.34 9.52 12.58
N SER A 379 5.04 9.48 12.89
CA SER A 379 4.38 8.34 13.53
C SER A 379 4.41 7.11 12.63
N ILE A 380 4.14 7.25 11.33
CA ILE A 380 4.23 6.18 10.33
C ILE A 380 5.64 5.58 10.30
N GLY A 381 6.67 6.44 10.21
CA GLY A 381 8.07 6.02 10.23
C GLY A 381 8.43 5.24 11.49
N TRP A 382 7.99 5.74 12.64
CA TRP A 382 8.19 5.09 13.94
C TRP A 382 7.46 3.74 14.03
N MET A 383 6.18 3.67 13.64
CA MET A 383 5.38 2.45 13.63
C MET A 383 6.00 1.37 12.74
N LEU A 384 6.42 1.71 11.52
CA LEU A 384 7.08 0.78 10.59
C LEU A 384 8.38 0.21 11.18
N SER A 385 9.16 1.04 11.88
CA SER A 385 10.37 0.60 12.58
C SER A 385 10.06 -0.31 13.78
N THR A 386 8.97 -0.03 14.50
CA THR A 386 8.46 -0.86 15.62
C THR A 386 7.99 -2.22 15.14
N LEU A 387 7.14 -2.25 14.12
CA LEU A 387 6.47 -3.47 13.67
C LEU A 387 7.45 -4.50 13.13
N ARG A 388 8.59 -4.07 12.57
CA ARG A 388 9.69 -4.96 12.15
C ARG A 388 10.13 -5.97 13.22
N ARG A 389 9.99 -5.63 14.50
CA ARG A 389 10.41 -6.48 15.61
C ARG A 389 9.58 -7.74 15.70
N PHE A 390 8.31 -7.65 15.34
CA PHE A 390 7.38 -8.76 15.36
C PHE A 390 7.52 -9.54 14.05
N HIS A 391 8.44 -10.51 14.03
CA HIS A 391 8.70 -11.33 12.83
C HIS A 391 8.51 -12.83 13.09
N TYR A 392 7.92 -13.18 14.23
CA TYR A 392 7.58 -14.55 14.60
C TYR A 392 6.22 -14.63 15.29
N GLY A 393 5.60 -15.79 15.17
CA GLY A 393 4.39 -16.14 15.91
C GLY A 393 3.14 -15.38 15.48
N VAL A 394 2.14 -15.37 16.36
CA VAL A 394 0.87 -14.65 16.14
C VAL A 394 1.10 -13.14 15.99
N MET A 395 1.97 -12.56 16.82
CA MET A 395 2.31 -11.13 16.70
C MET A 395 2.97 -10.80 15.37
N GLY A 396 3.82 -11.69 14.84
CA GLY A 396 4.37 -11.55 13.49
C GLY A 396 3.26 -11.52 12.44
N ALA A 397 2.30 -12.44 12.51
CA ALA A 397 1.16 -12.49 11.62
C ALA A 397 0.26 -11.24 11.71
N LEU A 398 0.00 -10.71 12.91
CA LEU A 398 -0.76 -9.46 13.08
C LEU A 398 0.01 -8.26 12.54
N SER A 399 1.29 -8.14 12.90
CA SER A 399 2.14 -7.04 12.45
C SER A 399 2.29 -7.00 10.93
N PHE A 400 2.26 -8.17 10.28
CA PHE A 400 2.29 -8.29 8.82
C PHE A 400 1.13 -7.53 8.17
N TRP A 401 -0.10 -7.73 8.63
CA TRP A 401 -1.27 -7.07 8.05
C TRP A 401 -1.31 -5.58 8.34
N VAL A 402 -0.80 -5.14 9.49
CA VAL A 402 -0.60 -3.71 9.77
C VAL A 402 0.44 -3.12 8.83
N VAL A 403 1.57 -3.81 8.62
CA VAL A 403 2.62 -3.37 7.68
C VAL A 403 2.08 -3.30 6.25
N CYS A 404 1.26 -4.27 5.81
CA CYS A 404 0.62 -4.22 4.50
C CYS A 404 -0.20 -2.94 4.30
N GLY A 405 -1.04 -2.56 5.27
CA GLY A 405 -1.78 -1.30 5.20
C GLY A 405 -0.87 -0.09 5.20
N LEU A 406 0.10 -0.04 6.13
CA LEU A 406 1.02 1.09 6.26
C LEU A 406 1.86 1.32 5.00
N ILE A 407 2.45 0.28 4.39
CA ILE A 407 3.27 0.47 3.18
C ILE A 407 2.45 0.91 1.96
N TYR A 408 1.14 0.69 1.99
CA TYR A 408 0.24 1.07 0.91
C TYR A 408 -0.38 2.45 1.08
N TYR A 409 -0.29 3.07 2.26
CA TYR A 409 -0.77 4.43 2.57
C TYR A 409 -0.61 5.47 1.47
N PRO A 410 0.50 5.55 0.73
CA PRO A 410 0.60 6.51 -0.37
C PRO A 410 -0.48 6.39 -1.45
N ARG A 411 -1.34 5.36 -1.41
CA ARG A 411 -2.50 5.11 -2.28
C ARG A 411 -3.83 4.85 -1.54
N THR A 412 -3.83 4.83 -0.21
CA THR A 412 -5.02 4.49 0.58
C THR A 412 -5.22 5.47 1.73
N MET A 413 -6.34 5.32 2.43
CA MET A 413 -6.82 6.14 3.52
C MET A 413 -5.98 5.94 4.80
N LEU A 414 -6.03 6.91 5.71
CA LEU A 414 -5.26 6.88 6.96
C LEU A 414 -5.68 5.72 7.87
N HIS A 415 -6.94 5.27 7.89
CA HIS A 415 -7.36 4.17 8.76
C HIS A 415 -7.19 2.77 8.15
N ASP A 416 -6.71 2.64 6.92
CA ASP A 416 -6.55 1.35 6.23
C ASP A 416 -5.80 0.24 7.02
N PRO A 417 -4.77 0.48 7.87
CA PRO A 417 -4.10 -0.58 8.59
C PRO A 417 -4.95 -1.04 9.77
N ILE A 418 -5.82 -0.18 10.29
CA ILE A 418 -6.82 -0.56 11.30
C ILE A 418 -7.88 -1.43 10.61
N HIS A 419 -8.35 -1.06 9.42
CA HIS A 419 -9.25 -1.91 8.64
C HIS A 419 -8.64 -3.28 8.33
N ASN A 420 -7.40 -3.31 7.86
CA ASN A 420 -6.66 -4.55 7.63
C ASN A 420 -6.50 -5.34 8.94
N LEU A 421 -6.19 -4.67 10.05
CA LEU A 421 -6.09 -5.33 11.34
C LEU A 421 -7.45 -5.93 11.75
N MET A 422 -8.55 -5.18 11.70
CA MET A 422 -9.88 -5.69 12.03
C MET A 422 -10.27 -6.87 11.14
N ARG A 423 -10.03 -6.76 9.83
CA ARG A 423 -10.35 -7.79 8.83
C ARG A 423 -9.58 -9.10 9.05
N TYR A 424 -8.31 -9.02 9.42
CA TYR A 424 -7.43 -10.19 9.50
C TYR A 424 -7.12 -10.66 10.93
N ALA A 425 -7.24 -9.80 11.95
CA ALA A 425 -6.92 -10.16 13.33
C ALA A 425 -7.87 -11.22 13.86
N LEU A 426 -9.18 -11.07 13.65
CA LEU A 426 -10.15 -12.04 14.14
C LEU A 426 -9.92 -13.44 13.52
N PRO A 427 -9.80 -13.59 12.18
CA PRO A 427 -9.39 -14.87 11.57
C PRO A 427 -8.06 -15.42 12.10
N ILE A 428 -7.05 -14.56 12.31
CA ILE A 428 -5.75 -14.98 12.85
C ILE A 428 -5.88 -15.50 14.27
N LEU A 429 -6.56 -14.77 15.16
CA LEU A 429 -6.74 -15.17 16.55
C LEU A 429 -7.56 -16.45 16.65
N PHE A 430 -8.60 -16.59 15.82
CA PHE A 430 -9.41 -17.80 15.72
C PHE A 430 -8.57 -19.02 15.30
N VAL A 431 -7.85 -18.93 14.18
CA VAL A 431 -7.01 -20.04 13.68
C VAL A 431 -5.88 -20.35 14.67
N ALA A 432 -5.30 -19.32 15.30
CA ALA A 432 -4.28 -19.51 16.33
C ALA A 432 -4.84 -20.27 17.55
N GLY A 433 -6.03 -19.91 18.01
CA GLY A 433 -6.75 -20.57 19.10
C GLY A 433 -7.08 -22.03 18.78
N CYS A 434 -7.63 -22.31 17.59
CA CYS A 434 -7.87 -23.67 17.11
C CYS A 434 -6.57 -24.49 17.06
N GLY A 435 -5.48 -23.89 16.56
CA GLY A 435 -4.18 -24.55 16.51
C GLY A 435 -3.63 -24.90 17.89
N TRP A 436 -3.81 -24.02 18.87
CA TRP A 436 -3.43 -24.28 20.26
C TRP A 436 -4.25 -25.41 20.89
N LEU A 437 -5.56 -25.46 20.66
CA LEU A 437 -6.42 -26.55 21.15
C LEU A 437 -6.00 -27.90 20.56
N VAL A 438 -5.74 -27.96 19.25
CA VAL A 438 -5.25 -29.19 18.59
C VAL A 438 -3.94 -29.65 19.19
N GLN A 439 -2.99 -28.74 19.45
CA GLN A 439 -1.74 -29.08 20.12
C GLN A 439 -1.95 -29.69 21.51
N ARG A 440 -2.85 -29.11 22.30
CA ARG A 440 -3.15 -29.58 23.65
C ARG A 440 -3.74 -30.99 23.63
N MET A 441 -4.68 -31.26 22.71
CA MET A 441 -5.27 -32.59 22.54
C MET A 441 -4.23 -33.64 22.10
N MET A 442 -3.32 -33.29 21.19
CA MET A 442 -2.25 -34.19 20.77
C MET A 442 -1.26 -34.49 21.90
N HIS A 443 -0.99 -33.52 22.78
CA HIS A 443 -0.10 -33.72 23.92
C HIS A 443 -0.71 -34.60 25.01
N GLN A 444 -2.03 -34.52 25.21
CA GLN A 444 -2.75 -35.38 26.16
C GLN A 444 -2.82 -36.84 25.69
N ARG A 445 -2.91 -37.11 24.39
CA ARG A 445 -2.90 -38.48 23.84
C ARG A 445 -1.52 -39.15 23.83
N ALA A 446 -0.46 -38.38 23.96
CA ALA A 446 0.92 -38.88 23.98
C ALA A 446 1.42 -39.22 25.39
N ARG A 447 0.64 -38.88 26.42
CA ARG A 447 0.80 -39.32 27.80
C ARG A 447 -0.17 -40.45 28.07
#